data_AF-A0A839PQB5-F1
#
_entry.id   AF-A0A839PQB5-F1
#
_cell.length_a   1.000
_cell.length_b   1.000
_cell.length_c   1.000
_cell.angle_alpha   90.00
_cell.angle_beta   90.00
_cell.angle_gamma   90.00
#
_symmetry.space_group_name_H-M   'P 1'
#
loop_
_entity.id
_entity.type
_entity.pdbx_description
1 polymer ?
#
loop_
_entity_poly.entity_id
_entity_poly.type
_entity_poly.pdbx_seq_one_letter_code
_entity_poly.pdbx_strand_id
1 'polypeptide(L)' 'MTDAQIGLIVATPIIVVFAVALYRMGVLQRYSAVSAVVFSVAIAAVLFVQQ' A
#
# COMPACT_ATOMS: atom_id res chain seq x y z
N MET A 1 -8.80 0.43 18.68
CA MET A 1 -8.09 0.12 17.42
C MET A 1 -7.51 -1.26 17.60
N THR A 2 -7.99 -2.20 16.82
CA THR A 2 -7.54 -3.59 16.83
C THR A 2 -6.10 -3.67 16.32
N ASP A 3 -5.33 -4.68 16.72
CA ASP A 3 -3.93 -4.83 16.30
C ASP A 3 -3.76 -4.83 14.78
N ALA A 4 -4.74 -5.35 14.05
CA ALA A 4 -4.79 -5.32 12.59
C ALA A 4 -4.95 -3.90 12.01
N GLN A 5 -5.77 -3.02 12.62
CA GLN A 5 -5.86 -1.61 12.22
C GLN A 5 -4.53 -0.87 12.43
N ILE A 6 -3.83 -1.12 13.55
CA ILE A 6 -2.54 -0.49 13.82
C ILE A 6 -1.48 -0.97 12.83
N GLY A 7 -1.39 -2.29 12.60
CA GLY A 7 -0.47 -2.87 11.62
C GLY A 7 -0.72 -2.33 10.20
N LEU A 8 -1.97 -2.13 9.83
CA LEU A 8 -2.36 -1.56 8.55
C LEU A 8 -1.96 -0.08 8.39
N ILE A 9 -2.23 0.74 9.40
CA ILE A 9 -1.87 2.18 9.40
C ILE A 9 -0.36 2.37 9.27
N VAL A 10 0.44 1.48 9.84
CA VAL A 10 1.91 1.49 9.73
C VAL A 10 2.37 0.93 8.39
N ALA A 11 1.79 -0.17 7.91
CA ALA A 11 2.22 -0.84 6.67
C ALA A 11 1.87 -0.05 5.40
N THR A 12 0.70 0.59 5.36
CA THR A 12 0.22 1.33 4.18
C THR A 12 1.22 2.41 3.69
N PRO A 13 1.70 3.35 4.52
CA PRO A 13 2.66 4.35 4.08
C PRO A 13 4.03 3.75 3.69
N ILE A 14 4.46 2.68 4.36
CA ILE A 14 5.71 1.98 4.01
C ILE A 14 5.63 1.41 2.59
N ILE A 15 4.52 0.76 2.25
CA ILE A 15 4.28 0.20 0.91
C ILE A 15 4.25 1.31 -0.14
N VAL A 16 3.60 2.45 0.16
CA VAL A 16 3.56 3.60 -0.75
C VAL A 16 4.96 4.16 -0.99
N VAL A 17 5.76 4.37 0.06
CA VAL A 17 7.14 4.86 -0.06
C VAL A 17 8.00 3.89 -0.87
N PHE A 18 7.87 2.58 -0.65
CA PHE A 18 8.59 1.57 -1.41
C PHE A 18 8.19 1.55 -2.89
N ALA A 19 6.90 1.62 -3.19
CA ALA A 19 6.40 1.70 -4.56
C ALA A 19 6.93 2.95 -5.29
N VAL A 20 6.98 4.10 -4.61
CA VAL A 20 7.54 5.34 -5.15
C VAL A 20 9.06 5.23 -5.36
N ALA A 21 9.79 4.67 -4.42
CA ALA A 21 11.24 4.46 -4.54
C ALA A 21 11.60 3.56 -5.73
N LEU A 22 10.86 2.44 -5.89
CA LEU A 22 11.02 1.52 -7.01
C LEU A 22 10.64 2.15 -8.36
N TYR A 23 9.62 3.00 -8.38
CA TYR A 23 9.27 3.80 -9.56
C TYR A 23 10.40 4.77 -9.95
N ARG A 24 11.05 5.43 -8.98
CA ARG A 24 12.17 6.35 -9.26
C ARG A 24 13.45 5.65 -9.72
N MET A 25 13.65 4.38 -9.34
CA MET A 25 14.79 3.57 -9.83
C MET A 25 14.60 3.04 -11.26
N GLY A 26 13.45 3.29 -11.91
CA GLY A 26 13.18 2.82 -13.28
C GLY A 26 12.96 1.30 -13.39
N VAL A 27 12.95 0.58 -12.27
CA VAL A 27 12.71 -0.86 -12.18
C VAL A 27 11.22 -1.18 -12.28
N LEU A 28 10.35 -0.21 -11.95
CA LEU A 28 8.90 -0.38 -11.92
C LEU A 28 8.23 0.33 -13.09
N GLN A 29 7.71 -0.44 -14.05
CA GLN A 29 6.84 0.09 -15.12
C GLN A 29 5.65 0.82 -14.50
N ARG A 30 5.24 1.96 -15.09
CA ARG A 30 4.12 2.80 -14.61
C ARG A 30 2.88 1.98 -14.21
N TYR A 31 2.54 0.95 -14.98
CA TYR A 31 1.43 0.05 -14.69
C TYR A 31 1.58 -0.72 -13.37
N SER A 32 2.79 -1.20 -13.04
CA SER A 32 3.05 -1.93 -11.81
C SER A 32 3.06 -1.03 -10.57
N ALA A 33 3.45 0.24 -10.71
CA ALA A 33 3.36 1.22 -9.63
C ALA A 33 1.90 1.55 -9.31
N VAL A 34 1.08 1.76 -10.35
CA VAL A 34 -0.36 2.04 -10.19
C VAL A 34 -1.08 0.84 -9.58
N SER A 35 -0.81 -0.39 -10.04
CA SER A 35 -1.44 -1.59 -9.45
C SER A 35 -1.05 -1.79 -7.99
N ALA A 36 0.22 -1.56 -7.61
CA ALA A 36 0.66 -1.68 -6.22
C ALA A 36 -0.04 -0.68 -5.30
N VAL A 37 -0.20 0.58 -5.73
CA VAL A 37 -0.93 1.60 -4.98
C VAL A 37 -2.41 1.24 -4.84
N VAL A 38 -3.05 0.82 -5.94
CA VAL A 38 -4.48 0.43 -5.94
C VAL A 38 -4.72 -0.77 -5.02
N PHE A 39 -3.88 -1.81 -5.08
CA PHE A 39 -4.01 -2.96 -4.20
C PHE A 39 -3.76 -2.61 -2.73
N SER A 40 -2.77 -1.76 -2.43
CA SER A 40 -2.52 -1.29 -1.07
C SER A 40 -3.75 -0.57 -0.48
N VAL A 41 -4.35 0.34 -1.24
CA VAL A 41 -5.56 1.08 -0.83
C VAL A 41 -6.77 0.14 -0.71
N ALA A 42 -6.94 -0.82 -1.62
CA ALA A 42 -8.03 -1.78 -1.56
C ALA A 42 -7.95 -2.68 -0.32
N ILE A 43 -6.76 -3.19 0.00
CA ILE A 43 -6.53 -4.00 1.22
C ILE A 43 -6.82 -3.16 2.47
N ALA A 44 -6.40 -1.90 2.47
CA ALA A 44 -6.66 -1.01 3.58
C ALA A 44 -8.17 -0.75 3.79
N ALA A 45 -8.91 -0.48 2.72
CA ALA A 45 -10.34 -0.27 2.76
C ALA A 45 -11.10 -1.51 3.26
N VAL A 46 -10.74 -2.69 2.76
CA VAL A 46 -11.38 -3.95 3.19
C VAL A 46 -11.16 -4.21 4.67
N LEU A 47 -9.94 -4.09 5.17
CA LEU A 47 -9.65 -4.30 6.59
C LEU A 47 -10.35 -3.29 7.50
N PHE A 48 -10.51 -2.04 7.06
CA PHE A 48 -11.20 -1.01 7.83
C PHE A 48 -12.73 -1.17 7.85
N VAL A 49 -13.31 -1.82 6.83
CA VAL A 49 -14.76 -2.08 6.74
C VAL A 49 -15.14 -3.42 7.41
N GLN A 50 -14.23 -4.40 7.43
CA GLN A 50 -14.46 -5.71 8.04
C GLN A 50 -14.14 -5.78 9.55
N GLN A 51 -13.47 -4.74 10.11
CA GLN A 51 -13.19 -4.62 11.55
C GLN A 51 -14.01 -3.52 12.21
#